data_AF-A0A9E3FTV8-F1
#
_entry.id   AF-A0A9E3FTV8-F1
#
_cell.length_a   1.000
_cell.length_b   1.000
_cell.length_c   1.000
_cell.angle_alpha   90.00
_cell.angle_beta   90.00
_cell.angle_gamma   90.00
#
_symmetry.space_group_name_H-M   'P 1'
#
loop_
_entity.id
_entity.type
_entity.pdbx_description
1 polymer ?
#
loop_
_entity_poly.entity_id
_entity_poly.type
_entity_poly.pdbx_seq_one_letter_code
_entity_poly.pdbx_strand_id
1 'polypeptide(L)'
;GDYFRRNHFSPRLLTDYLAPMGAAIWSTPAKEMLDFPAENFVAFFANHRLLQYDRPVWRTVKGGSQAYVEKLTAAFRDRLRLGCAVTSIERTSHGVIVHDSHGRSSVYDHVVLAAHSDQALAMLGDADERERDILGAIPYAPNSVYLHRDERLMPKRRRAWASWNFLRRERQDTLTATNDVAITYWMNRLQGIDADKPLFVTLNPPFEPEPDLTFGKFICDHPQFNAAAFAAQKRLSEIQGHRHTWFCGAWTGYGFHEDGLKSALAVAEALGAVAPWRQVPPELAEAAE
;
A
#
# COMPACT_ATOMS: atom_id res chain seq x y z
N GLY A 1 -5.85 -18.45 -10.01
CA GLY A 1 -5.41 -19.54 -10.90
C GLY A 1 -6.55 -20.47 -11.28
N ASP A 2 -7.23 -21.06 -10.30
CA ASP A 2 -8.31 -22.04 -10.51
C ASP A 2 -9.45 -21.53 -11.39
N TYR A 3 -9.86 -20.28 -11.17
CA TYR A 3 -10.87 -19.62 -11.99
C TYR A 3 -10.51 -19.64 -13.49
N PHE A 4 -9.23 -19.42 -13.83
CA PHE A 4 -8.79 -19.43 -15.24
C PHE A 4 -8.85 -20.82 -15.86
N ARG A 5 -8.40 -21.83 -15.11
CA ARG A 5 -8.44 -23.23 -15.55
C ARG A 5 -9.86 -23.72 -15.75
N ARG A 6 -10.77 -23.41 -14.82
CA ARG A 6 -12.19 -23.81 -14.87
C ARG A 6 -12.94 -23.18 -16.05
N ASN A 7 -12.60 -21.95 -16.42
CA ASN A 7 -13.26 -21.22 -17.51
C ASN A 7 -12.53 -21.35 -18.85
N HIS A 8 -11.48 -22.19 -18.93
CA HIS A 8 -10.73 -22.47 -20.16
C HIS A 8 -10.18 -21.21 -20.87
N PHE A 9 -9.79 -20.18 -20.12
CA PHE A 9 -9.15 -19.00 -20.70
C PHE A 9 -7.77 -19.32 -21.28
N SER A 10 -7.38 -18.59 -22.33
CA SER A 10 -6.05 -18.73 -22.94
C SER A 10 -4.94 -18.49 -21.90
N PRO A 11 -3.95 -19.38 -21.79
CA PRO A 11 -2.82 -19.19 -20.89
C PRO A 11 -2.10 -17.84 -21.10
N ARG A 12 -2.03 -17.37 -22.36
CA ARG A 12 -1.36 -16.11 -22.69
C ARG A 12 -2.04 -14.89 -22.09
N LEU A 13 -3.36 -14.90 -21.94
CA LEU A 13 -4.07 -13.80 -21.27
C LEU A 13 -3.60 -13.64 -19.82
N LEU A 14 -3.37 -14.76 -19.15
CA LEU A 14 -2.88 -14.76 -17.78
C LEU A 14 -1.39 -14.39 -17.72
N THR A 15 -0.54 -15.03 -18.53
CA THR A 15 0.92 -14.87 -18.44
C THR A 15 1.45 -13.57 -19.05
N ASP A 16 0.81 -13.05 -20.09
CA ASP A 16 1.28 -11.89 -20.83
C ASP A 16 0.56 -10.59 -20.44
N TYR A 17 -0.60 -10.67 -19.77
CA TYR A 17 -1.38 -9.47 -19.40
C TYR A 17 -1.77 -9.43 -17.92
N LEU A 18 -2.60 -10.35 -17.43
CA LEU A 18 -3.24 -10.19 -16.12
C LEU A 18 -2.27 -10.38 -14.95
N ALA A 19 -1.46 -11.44 -14.95
CA ALA A 19 -0.49 -11.66 -13.88
C ALA A 19 0.61 -10.58 -13.89
N PRO A 20 1.19 -10.18 -15.04
CA PRO A 20 2.05 -9.00 -15.12
C PRO A 20 1.45 -7.72 -14.54
N MET A 21 0.19 -7.43 -14.88
CA MET A 21 -0.49 -6.23 -14.41
C MET A 21 -0.79 -6.29 -12.92
N GLY A 22 -1.27 -7.44 -12.42
CA GLY A 22 -1.47 -7.64 -10.98
C GLY A 22 -0.17 -7.54 -10.19
N ALA A 23 0.89 -8.20 -10.65
CA ALA A 23 2.22 -8.11 -10.04
C ALA A 23 2.74 -6.67 -10.02
N ALA A 24 2.45 -5.89 -11.05
CA ALA A 24 2.80 -4.48 -11.08
C ALA A 24 2.00 -3.65 -10.06
N ILE A 25 0.71 -3.92 -9.90
CA ILE A 25 -0.19 -3.15 -9.02
C ILE A 25 0.09 -3.45 -7.55
N TRP A 26 0.24 -4.74 -7.20
CA TRP A 26 0.37 -5.19 -5.81
C TRP A 26 1.81 -5.55 -5.42
N SER A 27 2.79 -5.30 -6.30
CA SER A 27 4.20 -5.62 -6.05
C SER A 27 4.41 -7.05 -5.55
N THR A 28 3.60 -7.99 -6.05
CA THR A 28 3.59 -9.41 -5.67
C THR A 28 4.15 -10.22 -6.83
N PRO A 29 4.96 -11.27 -6.58
CA PRO A 29 5.43 -12.16 -7.64
C PRO A 29 4.28 -12.70 -8.51
N ALA A 30 4.48 -12.76 -9.83
CA ALA A 30 3.43 -13.17 -10.76
C ALA A 30 2.87 -14.59 -10.48
N LYS A 31 3.67 -15.48 -9.87
CA LYS A 31 3.23 -16.81 -9.43
C LYS A 31 2.20 -16.75 -8.30
N GLU A 32 2.38 -15.83 -7.36
CA GLU A 32 1.52 -15.65 -6.18
C GLU A 32 0.23 -14.92 -6.55
N MET A 33 0.21 -14.20 -7.67
CA MET A 33 -1.04 -13.66 -8.25
C MET A 33 -2.05 -14.75 -8.61
N LEU A 34 -1.63 -16.02 -8.70
CA LEU A 34 -2.56 -17.13 -8.87
C LEU A 34 -3.40 -17.41 -7.62
N ASP A 35 -2.94 -16.99 -6.45
CA ASP A 35 -3.62 -17.19 -5.16
C ASP A 35 -4.48 -15.98 -4.74
N PHE A 36 -4.39 -14.88 -5.50
CA PHE A 36 -5.25 -13.72 -5.32
C PHE A 36 -6.72 -14.08 -5.66
N PRO A 37 -7.70 -13.75 -4.80
CA PRO A 37 -9.10 -14.08 -5.06
C PRO A 37 -9.62 -13.46 -6.36
N ALA A 38 -10.19 -14.31 -7.24
CA ALA A 38 -10.62 -13.89 -8.57
C ALA A 38 -11.69 -12.79 -8.53
N GLU A 39 -12.63 -12.86 -7.58
CA GLU A 39 -13.67 -11.83 -7.40
C GLU A 39 -13.05 -10.45 -7.11
N ASN A 40 -12.13 -10.37 -6.16
CA ASN A 40 -11.45 -9.12 -5.79
C ASN A 40 -10.58 -8.60 -6.94
N PHE A 41 -9.90 -9.50 -7.65
CA PHE A 41 -9.09 -9.13 -8.82
C PHE A 41 -9.96 -8.52 -9.92
N VAL A 42 -11.07 -9.16 -10.28
CA VAL A 42 -12.00 -8.70 -11.31
C VAL A 42 -12.66 -7.38 -10.89
N ALA A 43 -13.11 -7.27 -9.64
CA ALA A 43 -13.69 -6.04 -9.10
C ALA A 43 -12.70 -4.87 -9.18
N PHE A 44 -11.43 -5.10 -8.81
CA PHE A 44 -10.39 -4.09 -8.92
C PHE A 44 -10.17 -3.64 -10.36
N PHE A 45 -10.04 -4.59 -11.29
CA PHE A 45 -9.83 -4.29 -12.72
C PHE A 45 -11.01 -3.54 -13.33
N ALA A 46 -12.24 -3.88 -12.95
CA ALA A 46 -13.44 -3.19 -13.37
C ALA A 46 -13.47 -1.74 -12.84
N ASN A 47 -13.22 -1.55 -11.55
CA ASN A 47 -13.23 -0.22 -10.90
C ASN A 47 -12.16 0.72 -11.46
N HIS A 48 -11.00 0.18 -11.84
CA HIS A 48 -9.87 0.97 -12.36
C HIS A 48 -9.82 1.05 -13.88
N ARG A 49 -10.84 0.52 -14.57
CA ARG A 49 -10.93 0.45 -16.02
C ARG A 49 -9.67 -0.14 -16.69
N LEU A 50 -9.16 -1.23 -16.11
CA LEU A 50 -7.90 -1.85 -16.55
C LEU A 50 -8.03 -2.76 -17.78
N LEU A 51 -9.25 -3.11 -18.20
CA LEU A 51 -9.54 -3.90 -19.41
C LEU A 51 -10.21 -3.08 -20.52
N GLN A 52 -10.37 -1.78 -20.30
CA GLN A 52 -11.11 -0.86 -21.17
C GLN A 52 -10.14 -0.03 -22.02
N TYR A 53 -10.63 0.43 -23.18
CA TYR A 53 -9.88 1.31 -24.06
C TYR A 53 -9.79 2.74 -23.53
N ASP A 54 -10.85 3.23 -22.90
CA ASP A 54 -10.85 4.50 -22.19
C ASP A 54 -10.13 4.34 -20.84
N ARG A 55 -9.03 5.09 -20.67
CA ARG A 55 -8.23 5.05 -19.45
C ARG A 55 -8.58 6.22 -18.53
N PRO A 56 -8.66 5.99 -17.21
CA PRO A 56 -8.90 7.07 -16.26
C PRO A 56 -7.72 8.05 -16.29
N VAL A 57 -8.03 9.33 -16.10
CA VAL A 57 -7.01 10.37 -15.99
C VAL A 57 -6.43 10.33 -14.58
N TRP A 58 -5.19 9.87 -14.47
CA TRP A 58 -4.44 9.90 -13.22
C TRP A 58 -4.01 11.34 -12.90
N ARG A 59 -4.19 11.74 -11.63
CA ARG A 59 -3.78 13.05 -11.12
C ARG A 59 -2.67 12.88 -10.09
N THR A 60 -1.82 13.88 -9.98
CA THR A 60 -0.77 13.93 -8.95
C THR A 60 -0.92 15.22 -8.15
N VAL A 61 -0.55 15.19 -6.88
CA VAL A 61 -0.56 16.39 -6.04
C VAL A 61 0.64 17.25 -6.44
N LYS A 62 0.39 18.51 -6.77
CA LYS A 62 1.46 19.49 -7.03
C LYS A 62 2.31 19.65 -5.77
N GLY A 63 3.63 19.47 -5.91
CA GLY A 63 4.55 19.43 -4.78
C GLY A 63 4.70 18.06 -4.11
N GLY A 64 4.05 17.02 -4.66
CA GLY A 64 4.14 15.66 -4.15
C GLY A 64 3.28 15.39 -2.92
N SER A 65 3.37 14.17 -2.39
CA SER A 65 2.60 13.74 -1.21
C SER A 65 2.94 14.53 0.06
N GLN A 66 4.18 15.01 0.18
CA GLN A 66 4.63 15.86 1.29
C GLN A 66 3.72 17.07 1.49
N ALA A 67 3.19 17.66 0.41
CA ALA A 67 2.33 18.83 0.48
C ALA A 67 1.04 18.59 1.29
N TYR A 68 0.41 17.41 1.17
CA TYR A 68 -0.77 17.11 1.99
C TYR A 68 -0.38 16.64 3.39
N VAL A 69 0.74 15.92 3.55
CA VAL A 69 1.23 15.49 4.87
C VAL A 69 1.55 16.70 5.75
N GLU A 70 2.22 17.71 5.21
CA GLU A 70 2.52 18.97 5.90
C GLU A 70 1.25 19.68 6.38
N LYS A 71 0.22 19.75 5.53
CA LYS A 71 -1.07 20.36 5.88
C LYS A 71 -1.81 19.57 6.95
N LEU A 72 -1.89 18.24 6.81
CA LEU A 72 -2.56 17.37 7.78
C LEU A 72 -1.90 17.44 9.15
N THR A 73 -0.57 17.47 9.20
CA THR A 73 0.20 17.44 10.45
C THR A 73 0.36 18.80 11.12
N ALA A 74 0.08 19.91 10.40
CA ALA A 74 0.31 21.27 10.91
C ALA A 74 -0.37 21.51 12.27
N ALA A 75 -1.62 21.05 12.44
CA ALA A 75 -2.41 21.29 13.65
C ALA A 75 -1.92 20.54 14.90
N PHE A 76 -0.99 19.59 14.76
CA PHE A 76 -0.47 18.79 15.86
C PHE A 76 1.04 18.57 15.76
N ARG A 77 1.74 19.45 15.04
CA ARG A 77 3.18 19.34 14.79
C ARG A 77 3.98 19.24 16.09
N ASP A 78 3.63 20.03 17.10
CA ASP A 78 4.32 20.04 18.40
C ASP A 78 4.06 18.77 19.23
N ARG A 79 3.04 17.97 18.85
CA ARG A 79 2.72 16.68 19.49
C ARG A 79 3.39 15.50 18.76
N LEU A 80 3.97 15.72 17.58
CA LEU A 80 4.68 14.67 16.85
C LEU A 80 5.99 14.30 17.55
N ARG A 81 6.21 13.01 17.75
CA ARG A 81 7.45 12.46 18.32
C ARG A 81 8.16 11.65 17.22
N LEU A 82 9.09 12.28 16.51
CA LEU A 82 9.91 11.63 15.50
C LEU A 82 11.08 10.86 16.15
N GLY A 83 11.56 9.81 15.47
CA GLY A 83 12.65 8.96 15.99
C GLY A 83 12.27 8.17 17.25
N CYS A 84 10.98 8.12 17.57
CA CYS A 84 10.43 7.59 18.81
C CYS A 84 9.54 6.38 18.48
N ALA A 85 10.15 5.22 18.24
CA ALA A 85 9.40 4.01 17.93
C ALA A 85 8.62 3.51 19.15
N VAL A 86 7.39 3.06 18.95
CA VAL A 86 6.63 2.30 19.96
C VAL A 86 7.19 0.89 20.00
N THR A 87 7.60 0.43 21.18
CA THR A 87 8.22 -0.88 21.38
C THR A 87 7.25 -1.90 21.96
N SER A 88 6.33 -1.47 22.82
CA SER A 88 5.25 -2.30 23.33
C SER A 88 4.07 -1.48 23.84
N ILE A 89 2.92 -2.15 23.93
CA ILE A 89 1.67 -1.60 24.44
C ILE A 89 1.15 -2.55 25.51
N GLU A 90 0.98 -2.03 26.72
CA GLU A 90 0.33 -2.70 27.83
C GLU A 90 -1.11 -2.19 27.93
N ARG A 91 -2.07 -3.12 27.95
CA ARG A 91 -3.50 -2.80 28.00
C ARG A 91 -4.04 -3.11 29.39
N THR A 92 -4.76 -2.16 29.97
CA THR A 92 -5.28 -2.22 31.34
C THR A 92 -6.80 -2.06 31.34
N SER A 93 -7.43 -2.22 32.51
CA SER A 93 -8.87 -1.94 32.68
C SER A 93 -9.25 -0.46 32.55
N HIS A 94 -8.27 0.45 32.53
CA HIS A 94 -8.49 1.90 32.56
C HIS A 94 -7.91 2.63 31.34
N GLY A 95 -7.35 1.91 30.38
CA GLY A 95 -6.67 2.49 29.23
C GLY A 95 -5.43 1.70 28.85
N VAL A 96 -4.45 2.39 28.26
CA VAL A 96 -3.25 1.78 27.67
C VAL A 96 -1.99 2.53 28.09
N ILE A 97 -0.91 1.77 28.26
CA ILE A 97 0.44 2.28 28.51
C ILE A 97 1.28 1.98 27.28
N VAL A 98 1.83 3.03 26.68
CA VAL A 98 2.68 2.93 25.49
C VAL A 98 4.13 3.11 25.91
N HIS A 99 4.97 2.13 25.57
CA HIS A 99 6.41 2.18 25.80
C HIS A 99 7.12 2.59 24.51
N ASP A 100 8.08 3.53 24.62
CA ASP A 100 8.88 3.99 23.50
C ASP A 100 10.33 3.49 23.54
N SER A 101 10.99 3.56 22.38
CA SER A 101 12.41 3.20 22.20
C SER A 101 13.41 4.04 23.00
N HIS A 102 12.97 5.12 23.65
CA HIS A 102 13.78 5.91 24.58
C HIS A 102 13.58 5.47 26.04
N GLY A 103 12.83 4.39 26.28
CA GLY A 103 12.55 3.86 27.60
C GLY A 103 11.49 4.63 28.37
N ARG A 104 10.72 5.51 27.72
CA ARG A 104 9.61 6.23 28.37
C ARG A 104 8.32 5.45 28.25
N SER A 105 7.46 5.62 29.25
CA SER A 105 6.10 5.11 29.27
C SER A 105 5.12 6.27 29.33
N SER A 106 4.03 6.21 28.56
CA SER A 106 2.97 7.22 28.58
C SER A 106 1.60 6.54 28.63
N VAL A 107 0.70 7.08 29.45
CA VAL A 107 -0.65 6.55 29.66
C VAL A 107 -1.65 7.30 28.79
N TYR A 108 -2.57 6.57 28.18
CA TYR A 108 -3.66 7.11 27.36
C TYR A 108 -4.95 6.33 27.61
N ASP A 109 -6.10 6.94 27.32
CA ASP A 109 -7.40 6.25 27.40
C ASP A 109 -7.58 5.25 26.25
N HIS A 110 -7.03 5.55 25.08
CA HIS A 110 -7.11 4.73 23.87
C HIS A 110 -5.82 4.83 23.05
N VAL A 111 -5.56 3.81 22.22
CA VAL A 111 -4.50 3.82 21.20
C VAL A 111 -5.06 3.48 19.82
N VAL A 112 -4.60 4.21 18.80
CA VAL A 112 -4.87 3.92 17.38
C VAL A 112 -3.57 3.48 16.72
N LEU A 113 -3.53 2.23 16.24
CA LEU A 113 -2.40 1.64 15.55
C LEU A 113 -2.57 1.80 14.04
N ALA A 114 -1.85 2.78 13.49
CA ALA A 114 -1.76 3.06 12.05
C ALA A 114 -0.49 2.45 11.41
N ALA A 115 0.05 1.39 12.01
CA ALA A 115 1.21 0.65 11.53
C ALA A 115 0.80 -0.54 10.62
N HIS A 116 1.78 -1.24 10.05
CA HIS A 116 1.52 -2.53 9.43
C HIS A 116 0.92 -3.50 10.46
N SER A 117 0.08 -4.42 10.02
CA SER A 117 -0.66 -5.33 10.92
C SER A 117 0.27 -6.27 11.71
N ASP A 118 1.38 -6.71 11.12
CA ASP A 118 2.42 -7.50 11.78
C ASP A 118 3.16 -6.70 12.86
N GLN A 119 3.49 -5.44 12.57
CA GLN A 119 4.09 -4.51 13.53
C GLN A 119 3.12 -4.18 14.66
N ALA A 120 1.86 -3.92 14.34
CA ALA A 120 0.81 -3.69 15.34
C ALA A 120 0.66 -4.92 16.24
N LEU A 121 0.64 -6.13 15.68
CA LEU A 121 0.60 -7.36 16.45
C LEU A 121 1.84 -7.53 17.34
N ALA A 122 3.03 -7.23 16.83
CA ALA A 122 4.28 -7.31 17.59
C ALA A 122 4.35 -6.31 18.77
N MET A 123 3.67 -5.17 18.67
CA MET A 123 3.57 -4.20 19.77
C MET A 123 2.65 -4.69 20.90
N LEU A 124 1.75 -5.65 20.65
CA LEU A 124 0.77 -6.14 21.64
C LEU A 124 1.34 -7.32 22.44
N GLY A 125 1.68 -7.09 23.71
CA GLY A 125 2.20 -8.15 24.59
C GLY A 125 1.15 -9.20 25.02
N ASP A 126 -0.13 -8.84 24.95
CA ASP A 126 -1.27 -9.65 25.41
C ASP A 126 -2.28 -9.92 24.27
N ALA A 127 -1.81 -9.96 23.01
CA ALA A 127 -2.67 -10.21 21.85
C ALA A 127 -3.59 -11.42 22.11
N ASP A 128 -4.88 -11.33 21.80
CA ASP A 128 -5.76 -12.50 21.92
C ASP A 128 -5.74 -13.36 20.64
N GLU A 129 -6.50 -14.46 20.62
CA GLU A 129 -6.56 -15.34 19.44
C GLU A 129 -7.14 -14.62 18.22
N ARG A 130 -8.17 -13.77 18.39
CA ARG A 130 -8.80 -13.06 17.28
C ARG A 130 -7.86 -12.03 16.69
N GLU A 131 -7.15 -11.29 17.54
CA GLU A 131 -6.13 -10.33 17.12
C GLU A 131 -4.99 -11.01 16.37
N ARG A 132 -4.47 -12.13 16.88
CA ARG A 132 -3.44 -12.91 16.18
C ARG A 132 -3.93 -13.40 14.81
N ASP A 133 -5.13 -13.94 14.75
CA ASP A 133 -5.72 -14.46 13.52
C ASP A 133 -5.93 -13.36 12.48
N ILE A 134 -6.46 -12.21 12.89
CA ILE A 134 -6.80 -11.12 11.96
C ILE A 134 -5.54 -10.36 11.52
N LEU A 135 -4.70 -9.94 12.48
CA LEU A 135 -3.53 -9.12 12.18
C LEU A 135 -2.40 -9.93 11.52
N GLY A 136 -2.27 -11.21 11.89
CA GLY A 136 -1.27 -12.13 11.33
C GLY A 136 -1.62 -12.70 9.95
N ALA A 137 -2.86 -12.54 9.48
CA ALA A 137 -3.30 -13.04 8.18
C ALA A 137 -2.77 -12.23 6.98
N ILE A 138 -2.09 -11.11 7.22
CA ILE A 138 -1.57 -10.22 6.18
C ILE A 138 -0.05 -10.29 6.22
N PRO A 139 0.58 -11.12 5.38
CA PRO A 139 2.03 -11.15 5.25
C PRO A 139 2.54 -9.90 4.54
N TYR A 140 3.80 -9.57 4.79
CA TYR A 140 4.51 -8.46 4.13
C TYR A 140 5.75 -9.00 3.43
N ALA A 141 6.10 -8.38 2.31
CA ALA A 141 7.34 -8.68 1.58
C ALA A 141 8.13 -7.40 1.34
N PRO A 142 9.46 -7.42 1.48
CA PRO A 142 10.30 -6.25 1.25
C PRO A 142 10.40 -5.95 -0.24
N ASN A 143 10.19 -4.69 -0.61
CA ASN A 143 10.44 -4.16 -1.95
C ASN A 143 11.66 -3.25 -1.94
N SER A 144 12.60 -3.52 -2.84
CA SER A 144 13.73 -2.63 -3.10
C SER A 144 13.31 -1.52 -4.06
N VAL A 145 13.47 -0.28 -3.64
CA VAL A 145 13.11 0.92 -4.42
C VAL A 145 14.37 1.72 -4.71
N TYR A 146 14.64 1.96 -5.98
CA TYR A 146 15.77 2.76 -6.43
C TYR A 146 15.29 4.06 -7.02
N LEU A 147 15.88 5.18 -6.59
CA LEU A 147 15.82 6.47 -7.26
C LEU A 147 17.09 6.64 -8.08
N HIS A 148 16.98 6.75 -9.40
CA HIS A 148 18.13 6.72 -10.30
C HIS A 148 17.84 7.44 -11.64
N ARG A 149 18.86 7.52 -12.50
CA ARG A 149 18.75 7.98 -13.89
C ARG A 149 19.24 6.97 -14.94
N ASP A 150 19.50 5.73 -14.51
CA ASP A 150 19.93 4.64 -15.40
C ASP A 150 18.83 4.21 -16.40
N GLU A 151 18.99 4.58 -17.68
CA GLU A 151 18.05 4.24 -18.76
C GLU A 151 18.03 2.73 -19.11
N ARG A 152 18.96 1.91 -18.62
CA ARG A 152 18.95 0.44 -18.87
C ARG A 152 17.73 -0.23 -18.24
N LEU A 153 17.13 0.42 -17.24
CA LEU A 153 15.87 0.05 -16.60
C LEU A 153 14.65 0.70 -17.28
N MET A 154 14.77 1.23 -18.49
CA MET A 154 13.63 1.70 -19.28
C MET A 154 13.41 0.79 -20.51
N PRO A 155 12.23 0.83 -21.15
CA PRO A 155 12.01 0.08 -22.38
C PRO A 155 13.05 0.48 -23.44
N LYS A 156 13.64 -0.52 -24.13
CA LYS A 156 14.64 -0.29 -25.20
C LYS A 156 14.14 0.67 -26.29
N ARG A 157 12.82 0.66 -26.56
CA ARG A 157 12.18 1.55 -27.55
C ARG A 157 11.66 2.80 -26.84
N ARG A 158 12.27 3.96 -27.08
CA ARG A 158 11.84 5.24 -26.48
C ARG A 158 10.36 5.58 -26.71
N ARG A 159 9.79 5.22 -27.87
CA ARG A 159 8.35 5.37 -28.14
C ARG A 159 7.42 4.58 -27.22
N ALA A 160 7.94 3.55 -26.53
CA ALA A 160 7.17 2.76 -25.56
C ALA A 160 7.28 3.32 -24.14
N TRP A 161 8.01 4.43 -23.94
CA TRP A 161 8.15 5.04 -22.63
C TRP A 161 6.82 5.64 -22.19
N ALA A 162 6.31 5.12 -21.08
CA ALA A 162 5.12 5.60 -20.41
C ALA A 162 5.50 6.16 -19.04
N SER A 163 4.51 6.70 -18.33
CA SER A 163 4.71 7.09 -16.93
C SER A 163 5.12 5.88 -16.09
N TRP A 164 4.57 4.70 -16.38
CA TRP A 164 4.81 3.44 -15.68
C TRP A 164 5.27 2.41 -16.72
N ASN A 165 6.43 1.81 -16.51
CA ASN A 165 7.06 0.93 -17.49
C ASN A 165 7.29 -0.44 -16.87
N PHE A 166 6.67 -1.46 -17.46
CA PHE A 166 6.83 -2.83 -17.04
C PHE A 166 8.04 -3.45 -17.73
N LEU A 167 8.91 -4.10 -16.96
CA LEU A 167 10.08 -4.81 -17.45
C LEU A 167 9.94 -6.29 -17.08
N ARG A 168 9.90 -7.14 -18.11
CA ARG A 168 10.10 -8.58 -17.96
C ARG A 168 11.54 -8.90 -18.32
N ARG A 169 12.31 -9.40 -17.37
CA ARG A 169 13.63 -10.01 -17.60
C ARG A 169 13.75 -11.25 -16.73
N GLU A 170 14.40 -12.26 -17.26
CA GLU A 170 14.87 -13.40 -16.47
C GLU A 170 15.96 -12.88 -15.52
N ARG A 171 15.83 -13.14 -14.20
CA ARG A 171 16.91 -12.87 -13.25
C ARG A 171 18.07 -13.83 -13.53
N GLN A 172 19.29 -13.29 -13.52
CA GLN A 172 20.49 -14.07 -13.83
C GLN A 172 20.90 -15.04 -12.71
N ASP A 173 20.32 -14.96 -11.50
CA ASP A 173 20.84 -15.67 -10.31
C ASP A 173 19.92 -16.70 -9.63
N THR A 174 18.65 -16.88 -10.06
CA THR A 174 17.76 -17.85 -9.43
C THR A 174 17.52 -19.08 -10.30
N LEU A 175 17.81 -20.27 -9.75
CA LEU A 175 17.50 -21.61 -10.30
C LEU A 175 16.01 -21.88 -10.54
N THR A 176 15.16 -20.88 -10.31
CA THR A 176 13.76 -20.87 -10.71
C THR A 176 13.55 -19.58 -11.50
N ALA A 177 13.19 -19.71 -12.78
CA ALA A 177 12.77 -18.60 -13.62
C ALA A 177 11.40 -18.12 -13.12
N THR A 178 11.37 -17.38 -12.01
CA THR A 178 10.21 -16.58 -11.66
C THR A 178 10.22 -15.35 -12.54
N ASN A 179 9.10 -15.08 -13.21
CA ASN A 179 8.83 -13.80 -13.86
C ASN A 179 8.78 -12.72 -12.78
N ASP A 180 9.94 -12.25 -12.33
CA ASP A 180 10.05 -11.17 -11.38
C ASP A 180 9.80 -9.87 -12.15
N VAL A 181 8.67 -9.27 -11.82
CA VAL A 181 8.20 -8.03 -12.44
C VAL A 181 8.96 -6.88 -11.82
N ALA A 182 9.61 -6.08 -12.66
CA ALA A 182 10.12 -4.78 -12.26
C ALA A 182 9.29 -3.68 -12.91
N ILE A 183 9.03 -2.63 -12.16
CA ILE A 183 8.31 -1.45 -12.62
C ILE A 183 9.22 -0.26 -12.51
N THR A 184 9.35 0.50 -13.59
CA THR A 184 10.05 1.78 -13.59
C THR A 184 9.08 2.91 -13.84
N TYR A 185 8.94 3.80 -12.86
CA TYR A 185 8.20 5.05 -12.95
C TYR A 185 9.08 6.13 -13.57
N TRP A 186 8.58 6.77 -14.63
CA TRP A 186 9.21 7.95 -15.20
C TRP A 186 8.68 9.20 -14.51
N MET A 187 9.44 9.69 -13.54
CA MET A 187 9.00 10.74 -12.62
C MET A 187 8.83 12.09 -13.33
N ASN A 188 9.61 12.36 -14.38
CA ASN A 188 9.44 13.57 -15.20
C ASN A 188 8.04 13.68 -15.77
N ARG A 189 7.53 12.58 -16.34
CA ARG A 189 6.18 12.55 -16.90
C ARG A 189 5.09 12.60 -15.84
N LEU A 190 5.33 12.02 -14.67
CA LEU A 190 4.35 11.98 -13.56
C LEU A 190 4.26 13.30 -12.81
N GLN A 191 5.38 13.98 -12.58
CA GLN A 191 5.47 15.13 -11.69
C GLN A 191 5.85 16.43 -12.39
N GLY A 192 6.04 16.41 -13.71
CA GLY A 192 6.44 17.59 -14.49
C GLY A 192 7.87 18.04 -14.18
N ILE A 193 8.76 17.10 -13.86
CA ILE A 193 10.18 17.39 -13.64
C ILE A 193 10.84 17.69 -15.00
N ASP A 194 11.75 18.65 -15.00
CA ASP A 194 12.60 19.05 -16.13
C ASP A 194 13.12 17.83 -16.93
N ALA A 195 12.87 17.80 -18.24
CA ALA A 195 13.19 16.67 -19.11
C ALA A 195 14.71 16.43 -19.26
N ASP A 196 15.54 17.45 -19.04
CA ASP A 196 17.00 17.34 -19.11
C ASP A 196 17.59 16.65 -17.88
N LYS A 197 16.75 16.37 -16.88
CA LYS A 197 17.11 15.69 -15.63
C LYS A 197 16.30 14.39 -15.51
N PRO A 198 16.61 13.35 -16.30
CA PRO A 198 15.85 12.10 -16.27
C PRO A 198 15.86 11.53 -14.85
N LEU A 199 14.67 11.24 -14.34
CA LEU A 199 14.48 10.70 -13.01
C LEU A 199 13.53 9.51 -13.07
N PHE A 200 14.05 8.38 -12.62
CA PHE A 200 13.35 7.12 -12.60
C PHE A 200 13.26 6.58 -11.19
N VAL A 201 12.14 5.94 -10.88
CA VAL A 201 11.99 5.12 -9.68
C VAL A 201 11.73 3.68 -10.12
N THR A 202 12.62 2.76 -9.79
CA THR A 202 12.43 1.34 -10.12
C THR A 202 12.18 0.51 -8.87
N LEU A 203 11.12 -0.30 -8.91
CA LEU A 203 10.79 -1.29 -7.88
C LEU A 203 11.35 -2.66 -8.30
N ASN A 204 12.04 -3.31 -7.37
CA ASN A 204 12.59 -4.66 -7.49
C ASN A 204 13.32 -4.90 -8.82
N PRO A 205 14.32 -4.04 -9.16
CA PRO A 205 14.92 -4.10 -10.48
C PRO A 205 15.58 -5.47 -10.73
N PRO A 206 15.60 -5.95 -11.98
CA PRO A 206 16.22 -7.24 -12.32
C PRO A 206 17.75 -7.24 -12.16
N PHE A 207 18.35 -6.06 -12.04
CA PHE A 207 19.75 -5.80 -11.72
C PHE A 207 19.82 -4.43 -11.05
N GLU A 208 20.78 -4.20 -10.15
CA GLU A 208 20.93 -2.89 -9.53
C GLU A 208 21.34 -1.83 -10.59
N PRO A 209 20.77 -0.61 -10.56
CA PRO A 209 21.24 0.48 -11.40
C PRO A 209 22.72 0.81 -11.12
N GLU A 210 23.42 1.41 -12.09
CA GLU A 210 24.82 1.79 -11.86
C GLU A 210 24.94 2.72 -10.64
N PRO A 211 25.94 2.54 -9.76
CA PRO A 211 26.10 3.35 -8.56
C PRO A 211 26.20 4.86 -8.82
N ASP A 212 26.89 5.28 -9.88
CA ASP A 212 27.06 6.69 -10.28
C ASP A 212 25.79 7.32 -10.88
N LEU A 213 24.81 6.49 -11.24
CA LEU A 213 23.49 6.89 -11.72
C LEU A 213 22.40 6.77 -10.65
N THR A 214 22.75 6.34 -9.44
CA THR A 214 21.82 6.05 -8.34
C THR A 214 21.86 7.16 -7.29
N PHE A 215 20.70 7.70 -6.95
CA PHE A 215 20.53 8.77 -5.98
C PHE A 215 20.07 8.26 -4.61
N GLY A 216 19.41 7.10 -4.57
CA GLY A 216 18.95 6.50 -3.32
C GLY A 216 18.43 5.09 -3.51
N LYS A 217 18.56 4.29 -2.44
CA LYS A 217 18.01 2.93 -2.32
C LYS A 217 17.21 2.88 -1.03
N PHE A 218 15.98 2.40 -1.12
CA PHE A 218 15.05 2.28 -0.01
C PHE A 218 14.49 0.86 0.02
N ILE A 219 14.20 0.35 1.21
CA ILE A 219 13.44 -0.89 1.39
C ILE A 219 12.10 -0.50 1.99
N CYS A 220 11.02 -0.88 1.32
CA CYS A 220 9.66 -0.66 1.79
C CYS A 220 8.92 -1.99 1.82
N ASP A 221 8.35 -2.36 2.96
CA ASP A 221 7.53 -3.57 3.03
C ASP A 221 6.15 -3.34 2.41
N HIS A 222 5.68 -4.31 1.65
CA HIS A 222 4.39 -4.25 0.97
C HIS A 222 3.48 -5.42 1.40
N PRO A 223 2.21 -5.17 1.75
CA PRO A 223 1.28 -6.22 2.14
C PRO A 223 1.02 -7.17 0.97
N GLN A 224 0.92 -8.46 1.27
CA GLN A 224 0.65 -9.51 0.30
C GLN A 224 -0.76 -10.04 0.52
N PHE A 225 -1.64 -9.82 -0.46
CA PHE A 225 -3.05 -10.17 -0.35
C PHE A 225 -3.36 -11.54 -0.95
N ASN A 226 -3.89 -12.42 -0.12
CA ASN A 226 -4.42 -13.73 -0.51
C ASN A 226 -5.83 -13.92 0.08
N ALA A 227 -6.43 -15.10 -0.12
CA ALA A 227 -7.76 -15.40 0.40
C ALA A 227 -7.89 -15.21 1.93
N ALA A 228 -6.85 -15.56 2.70
CA ALA A 228 -6.85 -15.39 4.15
C ALA A 228 -6.81 -13.91 4.55
N ALA A 229 -5.98 -13.09 3.90
CA ALA A 229 -5.91 -11.65 4.14
C ALA A 229 -7.27 -10.96 3.92
N PHE A 230 -7.95 -11.27 2.80
CA PHE A 230 -9.28 -10.72 2.53
C PHE A 230 -10.37 -11.23 3.49
N ALA A 231 -10.25 -12.47 3.96
CA ALA A 231 -11.17 -12.99 4.99
C ALA A 231 -10.95 -12.28 6.32
N ALA A 232 -9.71 -12.02 6.72
CA ALA A 232 -9.37 -11.27 7.93
C ALA A 232 -9.86 -9.81 7.87
N GLN A 233 -9.74 -9.14 6.72
CA GLN A 233 -10.28 -7.79 6.52
C GLN A 233 -11.78 -7.70 6.81
N LYS A 234 -12.56 -8.70 6.40
CA LYS A 234 -14.02 -8.75 6.68
C LYS A 234 -14.33 -8.92 8.17
N ARG A 235 -13.38 -9.44 8.93
CA ARG A 235 -13.48 -9.70 10.37
C ARG A 235 -12.90 -8.57 11.23
N LEU A 236 -12.34 -7.52 10.62
CA LEU A 236 -11.65 -6.45 11.35
C LEU A 236 -12.53 -5.79 12.43
N SER A 237 -13.83 -5.69 12.20
CA SER A 237 -14.78 -5.14 13.19
C SER A 237 -14.85 -5.95 14.48
N GLU A 238 -14.42 -7.22 14.49
CA GLU A 238 -14.39 -8.08 15.68
C GLU A 238 -13.37 -7.61 16.74
N ILE A 239 -12.40 -6.77 16.36
CA ILE A 239 -11.32 -6.31 17.25
C ILE A 239 -11.26 -4.80 17.43
N GLN A 240 -12.07 -4.02 16.72
CA GLN A 240 -12.05 -2.56 16.81
C GLN A 240 -12.59 -2.05 18.15
N GLY A 241 -11.83 -1.21 18.84
CA GLY A 241 -12.20 -0.59 20.12
C GLY A 241 -12.14 -1.52 21.33
N HIS A 242 -11.89 -2.81 21.11
CA HIS A 242 -11.70 -3.78 22.18
C HIS A 242 -10.41 -3.46 22.95
N ARG A 243 -10.49 -3.53 24.29
CA ARG A 243 -9.37 -3.22 25.20
C ARG A 243 -8.69 -1.88 24.83
N HIS A 244 -9.50 -0.87 24.55
CA HIS A 244 -9.04 0.48 24.25
C HIS A 244 -8.14 0.61 23.00
N THR A 245 -8.14 -0.38 22.11
CA THR A 245 -7.22 -0.48 20.97
C THR A 245 -7.98 -0.41 19.65
N TRP A 246 -7.46 0.35 18.69
CA TRP A 246 -8.02 0.50 17.35
C TRP A 246 -6.95 0.28 16.30
N PHE A 247 -7.35 -0.19 15.13
CA PHE A 247 -6.44 -0.53 14.03
C PHE A 247 -6.87 0.15 12.74
N CYS A 248 -5.93 0.79 12.04
CA CYS A 248 -6.18 1.33 10.71
C CYS A 248 -4.92 1.26 9.86
N GLY A 249 -5.07 1.43 8.55
CA GLY A 249 -3.95 1.37 7.62
C GLY A 249 -4.38 0.91 6.24
N ALA A 250 -3.50 1.06 5.26
CA ALA A 250 -3.80 0.66 3.89
C ALA A 250 -4.06 -0.85 3.75
N TRP A 251 -3.53 -1.67 4.67
CA TRP A 251 -3.73 -3.12 4.71
C TRP A 251 -5.17 -3.55 4.97
N THR A 252 -6.06 -2.65 5.41
CA THR A 252 -7.48 -2.96 5.64
C THR A 252 -8.30 -3.01 4.33
N GLY A 253 -7.69 -2.70 3.19
CA GLY A 253 -8.33 -2.70 1.86
C GLY A 253 -7.40 -3.29 0.80
N TYR A 254 -7.20 -2.59 -0.31
CA TYR A 254 -6.32 -3.05 -1.41
C TYR A 254 -4.87 -2.57 -1.29
N GLY A 255 -4.48 -1.94 -0.19
CA GLY A 255 -3.12 -1.45 0.04
C GLY A 255 -2.85 -0.03 -0.49
N PHE A 256 -3.88 0.74 -0.84
CA PHE A 256 -3.71 2.10 -1.39
C PHE A 256 -3.97 3.21 -0.36
N HIS A 257 -3.62 4.44 -0.73
CA HIS A 257 -3.76 5.64 0.12
C HIS A 257 -5.21 5.86 0.57
N GLU A 258 -6.18 5.63 -0.31
CA GLU A 258 -7.60 5.78 -0.01
C GLU A 258 -8.06 4.75 1.04
N ASP A 259 -7.51 3.54 1.03
CA ASP A 259 -7.83 2.51 2.03
C ASP A 259 -7.33 2.93 3.43
N GLY A 260 -6.12 3.51 3.48
CA GLY A 260 -5.58 4.09 4.70
C GLY A 260 -6.42 5.26 5.23
N LEU A 261 -6.84 6.17 4.35
CA LEU A 261 -7.69 7.29 4.73
C LEU A 261 -9.07 6.83 5.23
N LYS A 262 -9.73 5.92 4.50
CA LYS A 262 -11.06 5.40 4.85
C LYS A 262 -11.04 4.67 6.19
N SER A 263 -10.04 3.83 6.43
CA SER A 263 -9.93 3.11 7.71
C SER A 263 -9.63 4.04 8.88
N ALA A 264 -8.77 5.04 8.71
CA ALA A 264 -8.52 6.03 9.74
C ALA A 264 -9.76 6.88 10.05
N LEU A 265 -10.54 7.28 9.02
CA LEU A 265 -11.81 7.99 9.21
C LEU A 265 -12.81 7.14 9.99
N ALA A 266 -12.95 5.84 9.67
CA ALA A 266 -13.84 4.95 10.39
C ALA A 266 -13.49 4.85 11.89
N VAL A 267 -12.20 4.74 12.23
CA VAL A 267 -11.74 4.74 13.64
C VAL A 267 -12.01 6.10 14.30
N ALA A 268 -11.69 7.21 13.62
CA ALA A 268 -11.90 8.54 14.16
C ALA A 268 -13.40 8.81 14.43
N GLU A 269 -14.29 8.40 13.54
CA GLU A 269 -15.74 8.51 13.70
C GLU A 269 -16.27 7.63 14.83
N ALA A 270 -15.73 6.42 14.99
CA ALA A 270 -16.06 5.55 16.13
C ALA A 270 -15.61 6.15 17.48
N LEU A 271 -14.58 7.00 17.46
CA LEU A 271 -14.10 7.79 18.60
C LEU A 271 -14.81 9.16 18.74
N GLY A 272 -15.84 9.42 17.92
CA GLY A 272 -16.68 10.62 18.01
C GLY A 272 -16.22 11.82 17.17
N ALA A 273 -15.20 11.67 16.31
CA ALA A 273 -14.82 12.72 15.38
C ALA A 273 -15.85 12.86 14.24
N VAL A 274 -15.93 14.05 13.64
CA VAL A 274 -16.81 14.32 12.49
C VAL A 274 -15.96 14.75 11.30
N ALA A 275 -16.19 14.13 10.15
CA ALA A 275 -15.62 14.57 8.88
C ALA A 275 -16.50 15.68 8.27
N PRO A 276 -16.10 16.96 8.31
CA PRO A 276 -16.96 18.07 7.93
C PRO A 276 -17.40 18.05 6.45
N TRP A 277 -16.64 17.39 5.58
CA TRP A 277 -16.97 17.24 4.16
C TRP A 277 -17.92 16.08 3.84
N ARG A 278 -18.28 15.23 4.81
CA ARG A 278 -19.31 14.19 4.64
C ARG A 278 -20.73 14.72 4.89
N GLN A 279 -20.84 15.90 5.49
CA GLN A 279 -22.10 16.63 5.49
C GLN A 279 -22.28 17.21 4.09
N VAL A 280 -23.39 16.89 3.43
CA VAL A 280 -23.76 17.52 2.16
C VAL A 280 -23.76 19.03 2.41
N PRO A 281 -22.97 19.83 1.67
CA PRO A 281 -23.07 21.28 1.77
C PRO A 281 -24.54 21.66 1.54
N PRO A 282 -25.14 22.55 2.36
CA PRO A 282 -26.55 22.94 2.19
C PRO A 282 -26.89 23.33 0.75
N GLU A 283 -25.94 23.95 0.06
CA GLU A 283 -26.00 24.37 -1.35
C GLU A 283 -26.19 23.22 -2.37
N LEU A 284 -25.88 21.97 -1.99
CA LEU A 284 -26.08 20.78 -2.82
C LEU A 284 -27.30 19.94 -2.39
N ALA A 285 -27.91 20.23 -1.24
CA ALA A 285 -29.13 19.57 -0.79
C ALA A 285 -30.39 20.14 -1.49
N GLU A 286 -30.39 21.43 -1.84
CA GLU A 286 -31.48 22.08 -2.59
C GLU A 286 -31.54 21.71 -4.08
N ALA A 287 -30.49 21.07 -4.62
CA ALA A 287 -30.46 20.61 -6.02
C ALA A 287 -30.97 19.17 -6.22
N ALA A 288 -31.49 18.54 -5.16
CA ALA A 288 -31.99 17.17 -5.14
C ALA A 288 -33.49 17.03 -4.81
N GLU A 289 -34.23 18.16 -4.74
CA GLU A 289 -35.69 18.23 -4.93
C GLU A 289 -36.01 18.80 -6.31
#